data_AF-A0A970ZS75-F1
#
_entry.id   AF-A0A970ZS75-F1
#
_cell.length_a   1.000
_cell.length_b   1.000
_cell.length_c   1.000
_cell.angle_alpha   90.00
_cell.angle_beta   90.00
_cell.angle_gamma   90.00
#
_symmetry.space_group_name_H-M   'P 1'
#
loop_
_entity.id
_entity.type
_entity.pdbx_description
1 polymer ?
#
loop_
_entity_poly.entity_id
_entity_poly.type
_entity_poly.pdbx_seq_one_letter_code
_entity_poly.pdbx_strand_id
1 'polypeptide(L)' 'MKLSSFQTMDPLLLPGLVNTALRNDCDDLDDLVRTHDIARDALEERMTSLGYRYVAASNQFRPVLRDAEKGDAEPG' A
#
# COMPACT_ATOMS: atom_id res chain seq x y z
N MET A 1 3.62 11.00 12.61
CA MET A 1 3.70 9.52 12.63
C MET A 1 4.93 9.11 11.82
N LYS A 2 5.75 8.13 12.21
CA LYS A 2 6.90 7.69 11.37
C LYS A 2 6.54 6.37 10.68
N LEU A 3 6.38 6.41 9.36
CA LEU A 3 6.20 5.20 8.53
C LEU A 3 7.51 4.44 8.29
N SER A 4 8.62 4.88 8.87
CA SER A 4 9.95 4.27 8.73
C SER A 4 10.03 2.79 9.16
N SER A 5 9.06 2.30 9.94
CA SER A 5 8.93 0.88 10.35
C SER A 5 7.71 0.19 9.73
N PHE A 6 7.26 0.62 8.55
CA PHE A 6 6.09 0.04 7.87
C PHE A 6 6.18 -1.50 7.68
N GLN A 7 7.40 -2.04 7.62
CA GLN A 7 7.66 -3.48 7.49
C GLN A 7 7.21 -4.30 8.71
N THR A 8 7.32 -3.73 9.92
CA THR A 8 6.93 -4.38 11.18
C THR A 8 5.54 -3.96 11.66
N MET A 9 4.89 -3.06 10.92
CA MET A 9 3.60 -2.50 11.27
C MET A 9 2.49 -3.50 10.97
N ASP A 10 1.40 -3.41 11.74
CA ASP A 10 0.27 -4.32 11.54
C ASP A 10 -0.27 -4.20 10.10
N PRO A 11 -0.33 -5.32 9.36
CA PRO A 11 -0.69 -5.31 7.95
C PRO A 11 -2.13 -4.86 7.69
N LEU A 12 -3.04 -4.98 8.66
CA LEU A 12 -4.40 -4.44 8.52
C LEU A 12 -4.42 -2.92 8.72
N LEU A 13 -3.54 -2.39 9.59
CA LEU A 13 -3.50 -0.95 9.89
C LEU A 13 -2.69 -0.15 8.86
N LEU A 14 -1.64 -0.74 8.30
CA LEU A 14 -0.73 -0.09 7.36
C LEU A 14 -1.44 0.65 6.21
N PRO A 15 -2.38 0.03 5.44
CA PRO A 15 -3.07 0.73 4.35
C PRO A 15 -3.93 1.90 4.84
N GLY A 16 -4.56 1.79 6.02
CA GLY A 16 -5.32 2.89 6.61
C GLY A 16 -4.43 4.07 6.99
N LEU A 17 -3.27 3.80 7.57
CA LEU A 17 -2.30 4.83 7.96
C LEU A 17 -1.70 5.53 6.75
N VAL A 18 -1.26 4.77 5.74
CA VAL A 18 -0.70 5.33 4.52
C VAL A 18 -1.74 6.16 3.77
N ASN A 19 -2.99 5.68 3.64
CA ASN A 19 -4.05 6.48 3.02
C ASN A 19 -4.37 7.76 3.80
N THR A 20 -4.31 7.72 5.13
CA THR A 20 -4.55 8.91 5.95
C THR A 20 -3.43 9.94 5.75
N ALA A 21 -2.17 9.49 5.70
CA ALA A 21 -1.02 10.35 5.42
C ALA A 21 -1.09 10.93 3.99
N LEU A 22 -1.35 10.11 2.98
CA LEU A 22 -1.53 10.59 1.60
C LEU A 22 -2.67 11.60 1.47
N ARG A 23 -3.71 11.52 2.30
CA ARG A 23 -4.84 12.45 2.20
C ARG A 23 -4.62 13.77 2.94
N ASN A 24 -3.84 13.78 4.01
CA ASN A 24 -3.69 14.95 4.89
C ASN A 24 -2.32 15.63 4.79
N ASP A 25 -1.27 14.85 4.53
CA ASP A 25 0.13 15.27 4.74
C ASP A 25 0.97 15.20 3.46
N CYS A 26 0.48 14.62 2.36
CA CYS A 26 1.28 14.41 1.14
C CYS A 26 0.45 14.65 -0.13
N ASP A 27 1.05 15.26 -1.16
CA ASP A 27 0.38 15.43 -2.46
C ASP A 27 0.32 14.14 -3.28
N ASP A 28 1.33 13.27 -3.12
CA ASP A 28 1.50 12.03 -3.88
C ASP A 28 2.30 11.00 -3.07
N LEU A 29 2.36 9.77 -3.59
CA LEU A 29 3.21 8.71 -3.03
C LEU A 29 4.69 9.10 -2.92
N ASP A 30 5.23 9.88 -3.87
CA ASP A 30 6.63 10.34 -3.84
C ASP A 30 6.90 11.27 -2.65
N ASP A 31 5.97 12.17 -2.37
CA ASP A 31 6.08 13.09 -1.24
C ASP A 31 6.00 12.34 0.09
N LEU A 32 5.16 11.30 0.17
CA LEU A 32 5.08 10.41 1.33
C LEU A 32 6.40 9.67 1.60
N VAL A 33 7.03 9.10 0.57
CA VAL A 33 8.31 8.41 0.77
C VAL A 33 9.45 9.34 1.13
N ARG A 34 9.47 10.57 0.60
CA ARG A 34 10.45 11.60 0.98
C ARG A 34 10.22 12.11 2.40
N THR A 35 8.98 12.33 2.80
CA THR A 35 8.60 12.82 4.13
C THR A 35 8.92 11.81 5.23
N HIS A 36 8.76 10.51 4.95
CA HIS A 36 9.05 9.45 5.92
C HIS A 36 10.40 8.78 5.77
N ASP A 37 11.19 9.19 4.77
CA ASP A 37 12.50 8.63 4.41
C ASP A 37 12.41 7.10 4.22
N ILE A 38 11.51 6.66 3.35
CA ILE A 38 11.26 5.23 3.05
C ILE A 38 11.42 4.95 1.56
N ALA A 39 11.67 3.68 1.22
CA ALA A 39 11.74 3.27 -0.17
C ALA A 39 10.34 3.05 -0.76
N ARG A 40 10.04 3.75 -1.86
CA ARG A 40 8.76 3.62 -2.57
C ARG A 40 8.49 2.19 -3.01
N ASP A 41 9.48 1.58 -3.62
CA ASP A 41 9.39 0.22 -4.15
C ASP A 41 9.03 -0.80 -3.06
N ALA A 42 9.70 -0.72 -1.90
CA ALA A 42 9.42 -1.58 -0.76
C ALA A 42 8.02 -1.35 -0.16
N LEU A 43 7.53 -0.10 -0.16
CA LEU A 43 6.16 0.21 0.28
C LEU A 43 5.13 -0.36 -0.69
N GLU A 44 5.33 -0.18 -1.99
CA GLU A 44 4.45 -0.71 -3.04
C GLU A 44 4.44 -2.24 -3.05
N GLU A 45 5.60 -2.89 -2.89
CA GLU A 45 5.71 -4.35 -2.80
C GLU A 45 4.96 -4.87 -1.58
N ARG A 46 5.15 -4.23 -0.41
CA ARG A 46 4.43 -4.59 0.81
C ARG A 46 2.93 -4.43 0.65
N MET A 47 2.47 -3.32 0.08
CA MET A 47 1.04 -3.09 -0.20
C MET A 47 0.47 -4.10 -1.19
N THR A 48 1.22 -4.40 -2.25
CA THR A 48 0.82 -5.40 -3.26
C THR A 48 0.70 -6.79 -2.65
N SER A 49 1.62 -7.17 -1.77
CA SER A 49 1.55 -8.43 -1.01
C SER A 49 0.32 -8.49 -0.09
N LEU A 50 -0.19 -7.35 0.37
CA LEU A 50 -1.42 -7.23 1.15
C LEU A 50 -2.68 -7.15 0.28
N GLY A 51 -2.54 -7.17 -1.05
CA GLY A 51 -3.64 -7.03 -1.99
C GLY A 51 -4.08 -5.58 -2.20
N TYR A 52 -3.20 -4.61 -2.00
CA TYR A 52 -3.46 -3.19 -2.25
C TYR A 52 -2.61 -2.65 -3.40
N ARG A 53 -3.17 -1.74 -4.20
CA ARG A 53 -2.47 -1.03 -5.27
C ARG A 53 -2.66 0.48 -5.12
N TYR A 54 -1.59 1.23 -5.35
CA TYR A 54 -1.65 2.68 -5.36
C TYR A 54 -2.44 3.19 -6.57
N VAL A 55 -3.36 4.12 -6.34
CA VAL A 55 -4.17 4.78 -7.35
C VAL A 55 -3.88 6.28 -7.31
N ALA A 56 -3.03 6.74 -8.22
CA ALA A 56 -2.64 8.17 -8.31
C ALA A 56 -3.85 9.10 -8.46
N ALA A 57 -4.88 8.69 -9.20
CA ALA A 57 -6.10 9.49 -9.40
C ALA A 57 -6.87 9.79 -8.10
N SER A 58 -6.67 8.99 -7.04
CA SER A 58 -7.29 9.21 -5.73
C SER A 58 -6.26 9.45 -4.62
N ASN A 59 -4.97 9.53 -4.99
CA ASN A 59 -3.82 9.54 -4.10
C ASN A 59 -3.93 8.54 -2.93
N GLN A 60 -4.37 7.31 -3.21
CA GLN A 60 -4.69 6.32 -2.17
C GLN A 60 -4.40 4.90 -2.65
N PHE A 61 -4.02 4.03 -1.72
CA PHE A 61 -4.01 2.59 -1.90
C PHE A 61 -5.43 2.02 -1.81
N ARG A 62 -5.81 1.27 -2.84
CA ARG A 62 -7.10 0.59 -2.94
C ARG A 62 -6.89 -0.93 -2.91
N PRO A 63 -7.77 -1.68 -2.24
CA PRO A 63 -7.73 -3.12 -2.33
C PRO A 63 -7.96 -3.51 -3.79
N VAL A 64 -7.04 -4.31 -4.33
CA VAL A 64 -7.24 -5.03 -5.58
C VAL A 64 -8.27 -6.09 -5.26
N LEU A 65 -9.52 -5.81 -5.59
CA LEU A 65 -10.56 -6.83 -5.61
C LEU A 65 -10.03 -7.91 -6.55
N ARG A 66 -9.60 -9.05 -6.00
CA ARG A 66 -9.49 -10.25 -6.81
C ARG A 66 -10.92 -10.52 -7.22
N ASP A 67 -11.26 -10.20 -8.47
CA ASP A 67 -12.48 -10.71 -9.09
C ASP A 67 -12.61 -12.17 -8.67
N ALA A 68 -13.70 -12.46 -7.97
CA ALA A 68 -14.04 -13.82 -7.64
C ALA A 68 -14.06 -14.62 -8.95
N GLU A 69 -13.42 -15.79 -8.92
CA GLU A 69 -13.52 -16.89 -9.88
C GLU A 69 -12.57 -16.88 -11.10
N LYS A 70 -11.53 -17.73 -11.02
CA LYS A 70 -11.46 -18.93 -11.87
C LYS A 70 -10.44 -19.96 -11.37
N GLY A 71 -10.99 -21.06 -10.85
CA GLY A 71 -10.50 -22.42 -11.12
C GLY A 71 -9.50 -23.00 -10.13
N ASP A 72 -9.94 -24.01 -9.38
CA ASP A 72 -9.23 -25.29 -9.31
C ASP A 72 -8.30 -25.49 -10.51
N ALA A 73 -7.00 -25.52 -10.26
CA ALA A 73 -6.04 -26.25 -11.06
C ALA A 73 -4.84 -26.56 -10.15
N GLU A 74 -4.93 -27.70 -9.47
CA GLU A 74 -3.74 -28.48 -9.11
C GLU A 74 -2.86 -28.65 -10.35
N PRO A 75 -1.54 -28.50 -10.20
CA PRO A 75 -0.61 -29.20 -11.06
C PRO A 75 0.33 -30.08 -10.22
N GLY A 76 0.23 -31.40 -10.42
CA GLY A 76 1.36 -32.34 -10.29
C GLY A 76 1.17 -33.47 -9.29
#